data_AF-A0A4P8IJE7-F1
#
_entry.id   AF-A0A4P8IJE7-F1
#
_cell.length_a   1.000
_cell.length_b   1.000
_cell.length_c   1.000
_cell.angle_alpha   90.00
_cell.angle_beta   90.00
_cell.angle_gamma   90.00
#
_symmetry.space_group_name_H-M   'P 1'
#
loop_
_entity.id
_entity.type
_entity.pdbx_description
1 polymer ?
#
loop_
_entity_poly.entity_id
_entity_poly.type
_entity_poly.pdbx_seq_one_letter_code
_entity_poly.pdbx_strand_id
1 'polypeptide(L)' 'MTTRNGVSPEAIALERIATAAREVQAASAVLEQRIGSTPRAQPSTLELARFAAAMQELLSAREEFDRVMVNSPPH' A
#
# COMPACT_ATOMS: atom_id res chain seq x y z
N MET A 1 30.63 -14.28 -16.78
CA MET A 1 30.57 -13.07 -15.93
C MET A 1 29.11 -12.83 -15.60
N THR A 2 28.72 -13.10 -14.35
CA THR A 2 27.34 -12.98 -13.84
C THR A 2 26.97 -11.51 -13.72
N THR A 3 26.12 -11.01 -14.61
CA THR A 3 25.49 -9.69 -14.45
C THR A 3 24.63 -9.76 -13.18
N ARG A 4 24.96 -8.93 -12.18
CA ARG A 4 24.09 -8.73 -11.01
C ARG A 4 22.69 -8.41 -11.54
N ASN A 5 21.73 -9.29 -11.28
CA ASN A 5 20.31 -9.00 -11.40
C ASN A 5 19.98 -7.88 -10.41
N GLY A 6 20.20 -6.63 -10.81
CA GLY A 6 19.63 -5.48 -10.13
C GLY A 6 18.12 -5.53 -10.33
N VAL A 7 17.36 -5.54 -9.24
CA VAL A 7 15.89 -5.48 -9.29
C VAL A 7 15.50 -4.25 -10.12
N SER A 8 14.63 -4.44 -11.12
CA SER A 8 14.26 -3.33 -12.02
C SER A 8 13.48 -2.25 -11.25
N PRO A 9 13.52 -0.98 -11.68
CA PRO A 9 12.73 0.09 -11.07
C PRO A 9 11.23 -0.24 -11.00
N GLU A 10 10.70 -0.94 -12.01
CA GLU A 10 9.32 -1.42 -12.05
C GLU A 10 9.05 -2.43 -10.93
N ALA A 11 9.97 -3.38 -10.71
CA ALA A 11 9.82 -4.39 -9.66
C ALA A 11 9.89 -3.76 -8.26
N ILE A 12 10.73 -2.75 -8.05
CA ILE A 12 10.79 -1.97 -6.79
C ILE A 12 9.49 -1.20 -6.58
N ALA A 13 8.98 -0.52 -7.61
CA ALA A 13 7.73 0.22 -7.51
C ALA A 13 6.53 -0.71 -7.25
N LEU A 14 6.51 -1.89 -7.87
CA LEU A 14 5.49 -2.91 -7.64
C LEU A 14 5.56 -3.50 -6.21
N GLU A 15 6.75 -3.76 -5.69
CA GLU A 15 6.95 -4.21 -4.30
C GLU A 15 6.41 -3.18 -3.29
N ARG A 16 6.59 -1.89 -3.57
CA ARG A 16 6.05 -0.81 -2.75
C ARG A 16 4.52 -0.77 -2.78
N ILE A 17 3.89 -0.92 -3.95
CA ILE A 17 2.43 -1.06 -4.05
C ILE A 17 1.95 -2.25 -3.23
N ALA A 18 2.59 -3.41 -3.38
CA ALA A 18 2.21 -4.63 -2.67
C ALA A 18 2.32 -4.45 -1.14
N THR A 19 3.34 -3.72 -0.68
CA THR A 19 3.51 -3.39 0.74
C THR A 19 2.42 -2.45 1.24
N ALA A 20 2.15 -1.35 0.54
CA ALA A 20 1.10 -0.42 0.92
C ALA A 20 -0.30 -1.07 0.92
N ALA A 21 -0.57 -1.98 -0.03
CA ALA A 21 -1.83 -2.72 -0.07
C ALA A 21 -2.01 -3.65 1.16
N ARG A 22 -0.93 -4.29 1.62
CA ARG A 22 -0.96 -5.09 2.87
C ARG A 22 -1.25 -4.23 4.08
N GLU A 23 -0.69 -3.03 4.17
CA GLU A 23 -0.96 -2.10 5.27
C GLU A 23 -2.42 -1.61 5.27
N VAL A 24 -2.99 -1.31 4.09
CA VAL A 24 -4.42 -1.01 3.95
C VAL A 24 -5.28 -2.18 4.42
N GLN A 25 -4.95 -3.40 3.99
CA GLN A 25 -5.68 -4.60 4.40
C GLN A 25 -5.62 -4.81 5.92
N ALA A 26 -4.45 -4.66 6.53
CA ALA A 26 -4.26 -4.79 7.97
C ALA A 26 -5.07 -3.74 8.73
N ALA A 27 -5.03 -2.47 8.30
CA ALA A 27 -5.82 -1.40 8.89
C ALA A 27 -7.34 -1.64 8.75
N SER A 28 -7.80 -2.15 7.60
CA SER A 28 -9.20 -2.52 7.38
C SER A 28 -9.65 -3.63 8.32
N ALA A 29 -8.84 -4.70 8.46
CA ALA A 29 -9.16 -5.81 9.34
C ALA A 29 -9.32 -5.39 10.81
N VAL A 30 -8.53 -4.42 11.28
CA VAL A 30 -8.69 -3.83 12.62
C VAL A 30 -10.01 -3.08 12.76
N LEU A 31 -10.40 -2.30 11.75
CA LEU A 31 -11.68 -1.59 11.74
C LEU A 31 -12.87 -2.57 11.73
N GLU A 32 -12.80 -3.62 10.92
CA GLU A 32 -13.84 -4.65 10.81
C GLU A 32 -14.03 -5.41 12.14
N GLN A 33 -12.93 -5.77 12.82
CA GLN A 33 -12.98 -6.41 14.13
C GLN A 33 -13.67 -5.52 15.18
N ARG A 34 -13.41 -4.20 15.18
CA ARG A 34 -14.04 -3.25 16.11
C ARG A 34 -15.56 -3.17 15.90
N ILE A 35 -16.00 -3.14 14.64
CA ILE A 35 -17.42 -3.10 14.28
C ILE A 35 -18.12 -4.41 14.68
N GLY A 36 -17.47 -5.56 14.49
CA GLY A 36 -18.04 -6.87 14.83
C GLY A 36 -18.05 -7.21 16.33
N SER A 37 -17.16 -6.63 17.13
CA SER A 37 -16.94 -7.05 18.52
C SER A 37 -17.89 -6.43 19.55
N THR A 38 -18.54 -5.30 19.25
CA THR A 38 -19.52 -4.69 20.16
C THR A 38 -20.44 -3.74 19.38
N PRO A 39 -21.78 -3.79 19.52
CA PRO A 39 -22.73 -2.90 18.81
C PRO A 39 -22.55 -1.38 19.05
N ARG A 40 -21.56 -0.97 19.85
CA ARG A 40 -21.29 0.42 20.24
C ARG A 40 -19.81 0.82 20.26
N ALA A 41 -18.88 -0.08 19.91
CA ALA A 41 -17.47 0.27 19.86
C ALA A 41 -17.16 0.95 18.52
N GLN A 42 -17.40 2.27 18.43
CA GLN A 42 -16.92 3.06 17.31
C GLN A 42 -15.40 2.87 17.17
N PRO A 43 -14.87 2.69 15.95
CA PRO A 43 -13.43 2.70 15.73
C PRO A 43 -12.88 4.03 16.25
N SER A 44 -11.77 3.95 16.96
CA SER A 44 -11.14 5.15 17.50
C SER A 44 -10.68 6.06 16.36
N THR A 45 -10.68 7.37 16.59
CA THR A 45 -10.14 8.36 15.64
C THR A 45 -8.73 7.99 15.15
N LEU A 46 -7.94 7.34 16.00
CA LEU A 46 -6.60 6.85 15.67
C LEU A 46 -6.61 5.73 14.62
N GLU A 47 -7.56 4.79 14.68
CA GLU A 47 -7.67 3.70 13.71
C GLU A 47 -8.14 4.20 12.36
N LEU A 48 -9.09 5.13 12.35
CA LEU A 48 -9.54 5.80 11.13
C LEU A 48 -8.39 6.61 10.50
N ALA A 49 -7.61 7.34 11.30
CA ALA A 49 -6.44 8.06 10.82
C ALA A 49 -5.37 7.12 10.25
N ARG A 50 -5.13 5.97 10.88
CA ARG A 50 -4.19 4.96 10.37
C ARG A 50 -4.66 4.38 9.04
N PHE A 51 -5.95 4.07 8.91
CA PHE A 51 -6.51 3.58 7.65
C PHE A 51 -6.40 4.63 6.54
N ALA A 52 -6.74 5.90 6.82
CA ALA A 52 -6.58 6.99 5.86
C ALA A 52 -5.12 7.18 5.43
N ALA A 53 -4.17 7.09 6.36
CA ALA A 53 -2.75 7.17 6.05
C ALA A 53 -2.29 6.00 5.16
N ALA A 54 -2.72 4.76 5.45
CA ALA A 54 -2.39 3.60 4.62
C ALA A 54 -2.95 3.73 3.19
N MET A 55 -4.17 4.25 3.05
CA MET A 55 -4.78 4.53 1.74
C MET A 55 -4.01 5.59 0.96
N GLN A 56 -3.54 6.64 1.64
CA GLN A 56 -2.71 7.68 1.02
C GLN A 56 -1.36 7.13 0.54
N GLU A 57 -0.72 6.26 1.34
CA GLU A 57 0.53 5.61 0.95
C GLU A 57 0.35 4.68 -0.26
N LEU A 58 -0.77 3.96 -0.34
CA LEU A 58 -1.09 3.13 -1.50
C LEU A 58 -1.27 3.97 -2.76
N LEU A 59 -1.95 5.12 -2.66
CA LEU A 59 -2.09 6.07 -3.76
C LEU A 59 -0.72 6.61 -4.21
N SER A 60 0.10 7.07 -3.27
CA SER A 60 1.45 7.57 -3.56
C SER A 60 2.33 6.51 -4.25
N ALA A 61 2.29 5.26 -3.77
CA ALA A 61 3.03 4.16 -4.39
C ALA A 61 2.55 3.86 -5.82
N ARG A 62 1.23 3.98 -6.07
CA ARG A 62 0.66 3.83 -7.40
C ARG A 62 1.10 4.94 -8.35
N GLU A 63 1.05 6.19 -7.91
CA GLU A 63 1.51 7.32 -8.73
C GLU A 63 2.98 7.21 -9.10
N GLU A 64 3.82 6.71 -8.18
CA GLU A 64 5.23 6.48 -8.44
C GLU A 64 5.44 5.36 -9.47
N PHE A 65 4.72 4.25 -9.34
CA PHE A 65 4.74 3.20 -10.36
C PHE A 65 4.31 3.72 -11.73
N ASP A 66 3.24 4.50 -11.81
CA ASP A 66 2.77 5.08 -13.07
C ASP A 66 3.86 5.98 -13.69
N ARG A 67 4.61 6.76 -12.87
CA ARG A 67 5.78 7.53 -13.35
C ARG A 67 6.90 6.64 -13.87
N VAL A 68 7.19 5.52 -13.21
CA VAL A 68 8.19 4.55 -13.69
C VAL A 68 7.77 3.99 -15.04
N MET A 69 6.50 3.59 -15.19
CA MET A 69 5.98 3.03 -16.44
C MET A 69 6.00 4.04 -17.60
N VAL A 70 5.72 5.32 -17.34
CA VAL A 70 5.80 6.38 -18.37
C VAL A 70 7.24 6.65 -18.81
N ASN A 71 8.20 6.53 -17.89
CA ASN A 71 9.62 6.79 -18.16
C ASN A 71 10.39 5.55 -18.64
N SER A 72 9.76 4.37 -18.65
CA SER A 72 10.42 3.15 -19.11
C SER A 72 10.33 3.05 -20.64
N PRO A 73 11.45 2.76 -21.33
CA PRO A 73 11.46 2.67 -22.78
C PRO A 73 10.53 1.56 -23.28
N PRO A 74 9.90 1.71 -24.46
CA PRO A 74 9.06 0.67 -25.03
C PRO A 74 9.89 -0.61 -25.22
N HIS A 75 9.42 -1.71 -24.63
CA HIS A 75 9.98 -3.05 -24.81
C HIS A 75 9.60 -3.65 -26.16
#